data_AF-A0A8G1LV87-F1
#
_entry.id   AF-A0A8G1LV87-F1
#
_cell.length_a   1.000
_cell.length_b   1.000
_cell.length_c   1.000
_cell.angle_alpha   90.00
_cell.angle_beta   90.00
_cell.angle_gamma   90.00
#
_symmetry.space_group_name_H-M   'P 1'
#
loop_
_entity.id
_entity.type
_entity.pdbx_description
1 polymer ?
#
loop_
_entity_poly.entity_id
_entity_poly.type
_entity_poly.pdbx_seq_one_letter_code
_entity_poly.pdbx_strand_id
1 'polypeptide(L)'
;ALGQNPLIAFMTWQGYNFEDAIAINERLVKDDVYTSIHIESYESEARETKLGPEEMTREIPNVSEDARKDLDESGVIRVGAEVHDGDILVGKVTPKGVTELSAEERLLHAIFGEKPREVRDTSLRVPHGGGGIIQDVKVFTRENGDELAPGVNKMV
;
A
#
# COMPACT_ATOMS: atom_id res chain seq x y z
N ALA A 1 -20.96 -15.73 -19.51
CA ALA A 1 -20.41 -17.10 -19.42
C ALA A 1 -19.64 -17.20 -18.11
N LEU A 2 -19.74 -18.31 -17.37
CA LEU A 2 -19.13 -18.47 -16.04
C LEU A 2 -17.70 -19.01 -16.07
N GLY A 3 -17.20 -19.40 -17.25
CA GLY A 3 -15.88 -19.97 -17.43
C GLY A 3 -15.60 -20.24 -18.90
N GLN A 4 -14.59 -21.07 -19.16
CA GLN A 4 -14.11 -21.44 -20.49
C GLN A 4 -14.34 -22.92 -20.77
N ASN A 5 -14.34 -23.31 -22.05
CA ASN A 5 -14.48 -24.69 -22.52
C ASN A 5 -13.11 -25.28 -22.92
N PRO A 6 -12.33 -25.86 -21.99
CA PRO A 6 -11.07 -26.51 -22.33
C PRO A 6 -11.29 -27.88 -22.98
N LEU A 7 -10.30 -28.33 -23.76
CA LEU A 7 -10.21 -29.73 -24.15
C LEU A 7 -9.70 -30.55 -22.95
N ILE A 8 -10.46 -31.56 -22.53
CA ILE A 8 -10.15 -32.37 -21.35
C ILE A 8 -9.82 -33.81 -21.78
N ALA A 9 -8.75 -34.36 -21.22
CA ALA A 9 -8.41 -35.77 -21.33
C ALA A 9 -8.61 -36.46 -19.97
N PHE A 10 -9.36 -37.56 -19.96
CA PHE A 10 -9.55 -38.40 -18.77
C PHE A 10 -8.51 -39.52 -18.79
N MET A 11 -7.39 -39.33 -18.10
CA MET A 11 -6.32 -40.32 -17.94
C MET A 11 -5.53 -40.06 -16.68
N THR A 12 -4.82 -41.06 -16.16
CA THR A 12 -3.82 -40.84 -15.11
C THR A 12 -2.56 -40.24 -15.72
N TRP A 13 -2.05 -39.13 -15.17
CA TRP A 13 -0.86 -38.45 -15.67
C TRP A 13 0.23 -38.39 -14.61
N GLN A 14 1.06 -39.45 -14.56
CA GLN A 14 2.24 -39.53 -13.67
C GLN A 14 1.97 -39.20 -12.19
N GLY A 15 0.73 -39.33 -11.72
CA GLY A 15 0.33 -38.99 -10.36
C GLY A 15 0.07 -37.50 -10.10
N TYR A 16 0.25 -36.61 -11.07
CA TYR A 16 -0.03 -35.16 -10.91
C TYR A 16 -1.52 -34.85 -10.75
N ASN A 17 -2.40 -35.75 -11.18
CA ASN A 17 -3.84 -35.67 -10.99
C ASN A 17 -4.38 -36.72 -10.00
N PHE A 18 -3.63 -36.97 -8.92
CA PHE A 18 -4.06 -37.86 -7.85
C PHE A 18 -5.23 -37.25 -7.06
N GLU A 19 -6.21 -38.08 -6.69
CA GLU A 19 -7.47 -37.64 -6.05
C GLU A 19 -8.16 -36.54 -6.85
N ASP A 20 -8.23 -35.32 -6.30
CA ASP A 20 -8.93 -34.17 -6.87
C ASP A 20 -7.98 -33.16 -7.54
N ALA A 21 -6.68 -33.49 -7.66
CA ALA A 21 -5.72 -32.61 -8.30
C ALA A 21 -5.95 -32.51 -9.81
N ILE A 22 -5.79 -31.30 -10.36
CA ILE A 22 -5.95 -31.01 -11.78
C ILE A 22 -4.60 -30.63 -12.37
N ALA A 23 -4.18 -31.34 -13.40
CA ALA A 23 -3.03 -30.93 -14.21
C ALA A 23 -3.53 -30.01 -15.35
N ILE A 24 -2.97 -28.80 -15.43
CA ILE A 24 -3.32 -27.83 -16.46
C ILE A 24 -2.18 -27.67 -17.48
N ASN A 25 -2.55 -27.45 -18.74
CA ASN A 25 -1.58 -27.21 -19.79
C ASN A 25 -1.06 -25.76 -19.71
N GLU A 26 0.26 -25.57 -19.86
CA GLU A 26 0.91 -24.26 -19.86
C GLU A 26 0.32 -23.28 -20.90
N ARG A 27 -0.23 -23.80 -22.01
CA ARG A 27 -0.93 -22.99 -23.02
C ARG A 27 -2.06 -22.16 -22.40
N LEU A 28 -2.78 -22.69 -21.41
CA LEU A 28 -3.88 -21.97 -20.76
C LEU A 28 -3.40 -20.72 -20.01
N VAL A 29 -2.15 -20.73 -19.53
CA VAL A 29 -1.49 -19.57 -18.91
C VAL A 29 -1.03 -18.59 -19.99
N LYS A 30 -0.39 -19.08 -21.07
CA LYS A 30 0.11 -18.24 -22.17
C LYS A 30 -1.00 -17.50 -22.91
N ASP A 31 -2.17 -18.10 -23.02
CA ASP A 31 -3.33 -17.55 -23.73
C ASP A 31 -4.29 -16.80 -22.78
N ASP A 32 -3.90 -16.54 -21.52
CA ASP A 32 -4.70 -15.84 -20.51
C ASP A 32 -6.13 -16.39 -20.32
N VAL A 33 -6.33 -17.69 -20.54
CA VAL A 33 -7.66 -18.34 -20.61
C VAL A 33 -8.42 -18.20 -19.29
N TYR A 34 -7.72 -18.30 -18.17
CA TYR A 34 -8.28 -18.19 -16.83
C TYR A 34 -7.76 -16.96 -16.07
N THR A 35 -7.24 -15.96 -16.77
CA THR A 35 -6.77 -14.71 -16.16
C THR A 35 -7.98 -13.86 -15.74
N SER A 36 -7.99 -13.39 -14.49
CA SER A 36 -9.02 -12.53 -13.93
C SER A 36 -8.43 -11.21 -13.43
N ILE A 37 -9.23 -10.15 -13.51
CA ILE A 37 -8.89 -8.83 -12.96
C ILE A 37 -9.53 -8.71 -11.59
N HIS A 38 -8.71 -8.46 -10.58
CA HIS A 38 -9.15 -8.17 -9.21
C HIS A 38 -8.92 -6.68 -8.93
N ILE A 39 -9.94 -6.01 -8.42
CA ILE A 39 -9.86 -4.60 -8.05
C ILE A 39 -10.07 -4.53 -6.54
N GLU A 40 -9.09 -3.98 -5.85
CA GLU A 40 -9.12 -3.75 -4.42
C GLU A 40 -9.07 -2.25 -4.13
N SER A 41 -9.80 -1.82 -3.10
CA SER A 41 -9.82 -0.45 -2.64
C SER A 41 -9.14 -0.35 -1.29
N TYR A 42 -8.23 0.60 -1.17
CA TYR A 42 -7.57 0.94 0.09
C TYR A 42 -7.94 2.37 0.46
N GLU A 43 -8.08 2.62 1.76
CA GLU A 43 -8.45 3.92 2.30
C GLU A 43 -7.49 4.35 3.40
N SER A 44 -7.15 5.64 3.42
CA SER A 44 -6.33 6.27 4.45
C SER A 44 -6.94 7.59 4.87
N GLU A 45 -7.07 7.79 6.18
CA GLU A 45 -7.61 9.01 6.76
C GLU A 45 -6.55 9.74 7.58
N ALA A 46 -6.53 11.07 7.44
CA ALA A 46 -5.76 11.98 8.28
C ALA A 46 -6.68 12.59 9.33
N ARG A 47 -6.39 12.27 10.60
CA ARG A 47 -7.22 12.64 11.74
C ARG A 47 -6.56 13.67 12.65
N GLU A 48 -7.39 14.41 13.37
CA GLU A 48 -6.91 15.31 14.42
C GLU A 48 -6.56 14.51 15.68
N THR A 49 -5.33 14.66 16.17
CA THR A 49 -4.88 14.00 17.40
C THR A 49 -4.61 15.02 18.50
N LYS A 50 -4.48 14.56 19.74
CA LYS A 50 -4.15 15.43 20.89
C LYS A 50 -2.81 16.16 20.75
N LEU A 51 -1.89 15.60 19.96
CA LEU A 51 -0.52 16.10 19.79
C LEU A 51 -0.38 16.96 18.53
N GLY A 52 -1.43 17.05 17.71
CA GLY A 52 -1.44 17.75 16.43
C GLY A 52 -2.23 16.96 15.37
N PRO A 53 -2.53 17.58 14.23
CA PRO A 53 -3.16 16.88 13.11
C PRO A 53 -2.20 15.86 12.49
N GLU A 54 -2.73 14.72 12.02
CA GLU A 54 -2.00 13.89 11.06
C GLU A 54 -1.97 14.59 9.71
N GLU A 55 -0.84 14.45 9.01
CA GLU A 55 -0.62 15.09 7.71
C GLU A 55 -0.31 14.04 6.66
N MET A 56 -0.92 14.20 5.48
CA MET A 56 -0.52 13.45 4.29
C MET A 56 0.54 14.24 3.55
N THR A 57 1.73 13.66 3.42
CA THR A 57 2.90 14.33 2.86
C THR A 57 3.86 13.34 2.22
N ARG A 58 4.59 13.79 1.21
CA ARG A 58 5.72 13.07 0.62
C ARG A 58 6.92 12.99 1.58
N GLU A 59 7.01 13.87 2.57
CA GLU A 59 8.12 13.95 3.53
C GLU A 59 8.00 12.95 4.69
N ILE A 60 8.13 11.65 4.39
CA ILE A 60 8.00 10.57 5.38
C ILE A 60 9.34 10.22 6.04
N PRO A 61 9.51 10.28 7.37
CA PRO A 61 10.79 9.97 8.01
C PRO A 61 11.27 8.54 7.72
N ASN A 62 12.59 8.35 7.59
CA ASN A 62 13.26 7.06 7.40
C ASN A 62 12.87 6.28 6.12
N VAL A 63 12.34 6.98 5.11
CA VAL A 63 12.02 6.41 3.79
C VAL A 63 13.01 6.90 2.75
N SER A 64 13.46 6.01 1.87
CA SER A 64 14.37 6.34 0.77
C SER A 64 13.67 7.16 -0.32
N GLU A 65 14.44 7.94 -1.09
CA GLU A 65 13.90 8.69 -2.22
C GLU A 65 13.29 7.78 -3.30
N ASP A 66 13.86 6.59 -3.49
CA ASP A 66 13.31 5.59 -4.43
C ASP A 66 11.90 5.13 -4.03
N ALA A 67 11.64 4.96 -2.73
CA ALA A 67 10.32 4.57 -2.24
C ALA A 67 9.28 5.71 -2.34
N ARG A 68 9.73 6.96 -2.51
CA ARG A 68 8.86 8.13 -2.72
C ARG A 68 8.69 8.49 -4.18
N LYS A 69 9.39 7.83 -5.11
CA LYS A 69 9.48 8.25 -6.51
C LYS A 69 8.10 8.43 -7.17
N ASP A 70 7.15 7.56 -6.85
CA ASP A 70 5.81 7.53 -7.45
C ASP A 70 4.76 8.34 -6.67
N LEU A 71 5.12 8.91 -5.51
CA LEU A 71 4.25 9.80 -4.73
C LEU A 71 4.22 11.20 -5.36
N ASP A 72 3.06 11.84 -5.38
CA ASP A 72 2.92 13.24 -5.76
C ASP A 72 3.38 14.19 -4.65
N GLU A 73 3.26 15.50 -4.88
CA GLU A 73 3.61 16.55 -3.91
C GLU A 73 2.77 16.46 -2.63
N SER A 74 1.57 15.87 -2.70
CA SER A 74 0.65 15.69 -1.58
C SER A 74 0.88 14.36 -0.82
N GLY A 75 1.87 13.57 -1.23
CA GLY A 75 2.18 12.27 -0.65
C GLY A 75 1.27 11.14 -1.12
N VAL A 76 0.56 11.29 -2.23
CA VAL A 76 -0.38 10.29 -2.76
C VAL A 76 0.20 9.64 -4.02
N ILE A 77 0.06 8.33 -4.16
CA ILE A 77 0.56 7.59 -5.32
C ILE A 77 -0.11 8.07 -6.62
N ARG A 78 0.67 8.22 -7.69
CA ARG A 78 0.13 8.58 -9.02
C ARG A 78 -0.69 7.44 -9.64
N VAL A 79 -1.73 7.80 -10.38
CA VAL A 79 -2.48 6.85 -11.23
C VAL A 79 -1.57 6.29 -12.32
N GLY A 80 -1.67 4.98 -12.56
CA GLY A 80 -0.82 4.24 -13.50
C GLY A 80 0.57 3.90 -12.95
N ALA A 81 0.83 4.07 -11.66
CA ALA A 81 2.00 3.48 -11.01
C ALA A 81 1.79 1.96 -10.84
N GLU A 82 2.83 1.18 -11.12
CA GLU A 82 2.90 -0.23 -10.78
C GLU A 82 3.52 -0.35 -9.39
N VAL A 83 2.78 -1.00 -8.48
CA VAL A 83 3.13 -1.10 -7.07
C VAL A 83 3.30 -2.56 -6.67
N HIS A 84 4.21 -2.78 -5.73
CA HIS A 84 4.52 -4.07 -5.14
C HIS A 84 4.29 -4.04 -3.63
N ASP A 85 4.32 -5.22 -3.01
CA ASP A 85 4.27 -5.35 -1.56
C ASP A 85 5.24 -4.39 -0.85
N GLY A 86 4.72 -3.62 0.12
CA GLY A 86 5.48 -2.66 0.92
C GLY A 86 5.64 -1.26 0.31
N ASP A 87 5.28 -1.06 -0.97
CA ASP A 87 5.28 0.25 -1.60
C ASP A 87 4.25 1.18 -0.92
N ILE A 88 4.54 2.48 -0.93
CA ILE A 88 3.73 3.49 -0.23
C ILE A 88 2.63 3.97 -1.18
N LEU A 89 1.37 3.78 -0.77
CA LEU A 89 0.19 4.28 -1.48
C LEU A 89 -0.15 5.71 -1.05
N VAL A 90 -0.15 5.96 0.26
CA VAL A 90 -0.41 7.28 0.84
C VAL A 90 0.58 7.54 1.96
N GLY A 91 1.48 8.47 1.73
CA GLY A 91 2.40 9.00 2.71
C GLY A 91 1.66 9.73 3.82
N LYS A 92 1.72 9.20 5.04
CA LYS A 92 1.06 9.77 6.21
C LYS A 92 2.03 9.84 7.38
N VAL A 93 2.05 11.00 8.03
CA VAL A 93 2.85 11.25 9.23
C VAL A 93 1.95 11.62 10.40
N THR A 94 2.23 11.03 11.56
CA THR A 94 1.53 11.31 12.81
C THR A 94 2.50 12.02 13.76
N PRO A 95 2.13 13.16 14.36
CA PRO A 95 2.95 13.81 15.37
C PRO A 95 3.09 12.90 16.60
N LYS A 96 4.33 12.71 17.05
CA LYS A 96 4.69 11.92 18.23
C LYS A 96 5.08 12.88 19.35
N GLY A 97 4.58 12.62 20.55
CA GLY A 97 4.98 13.36 21.74
C GLY A 97 6.46 13.14 22.03
N VAL A 98 7.09 14.10 22.71
CA VAL A 98 8.48 13.98 23.16
C VAL A 98 8.58 12.87 24.20
N THR A 99 8.95 11.67 23.76
CA THR A 99 9.36 10.58 24.64
C THR A 99 10.82 10.75 25.02
N GLU A 100 11.17 10.48 26.28
CA GLU A 100 12.57 10.39 26.68
C GLU A 100 13.27 9.30 25.85
N LEU A 101 14.27 9.71 25.07
CA LEU A 101 15.10 8.80 24.29
C LEU A 101 15.85 7.86 25.24
N SER A 102 15.97 6.58 24.84
CA SER A 102 16.79 5.62 25.58
C SER A 102 18.27 6.03 25.58
N ALA A 103 19.10 5.43 26.45
CA ALA A 103 20.53 5.74 26.48
C ALA A 103 21.21 5.44 25.13
N GLU A 104 20.76 4.38 24.46
CA GLU A 104 21.21 3.95 23.13
C GLU A 104 20.82 4.95 22.05
N GLU A 105 19.56 5.41 22.02
CA GLU A 105 19.10 6.41 21.04
C GLU A 105 19.78 7.77 21.25
N ARG A 106 20.03 8.18 22.51
CA ARG A 106 20.82 9.39 22.82
C ARG A 106 22.25 9.28 22.33
N LEU A 107 22.89 8.12 22.50
CA LEU A 107 24.23 7.89 21.99
C LEU A 107 24.26 7.95 20.46
N LEU A 108 23.30 7.30 19.80
CA LEU A 108 23.18 7.30 18.35
C LEU A 108 22.99 8.73 17.82
N HIS A 109 22.13 9.50 18.47
CA HIS A 109 21.91 10.91 18.17
C HIS A 109 23.19 11.74 18.36
N ALA A 110 23.97 11.51 19.42
CA ALA A 110 25.22 12.22 19.66
C ALA A 110 26.30 11.91 18.62
N ILE A 111 26.31 10.69 18.06
CA ILE A 111 27.27 10.27 17.03
C ILE A 111 26.89 10.83 15.65
N PHE A 112 25.59 10.76 15.28
CA PHE A 112 25.14 11.12 13.94
C PHE A 112 24.60 12.57 13.82
N GLY A 113 24.35 13.26 14.93
CA GLY A 113 23.84 14.63 14.95
C GLY A 113 22.42 14.80 14.39
N GLU A 114 21.68 13.71 14.16
CA GLU A 114 20.36 13.73 13.53
C GLU A 114 19.27 14.19 14.48
N LYS A 115 18.79 15.45 14.36
CA LYS A 115 17.71 15.98 15.20
C LYS A 115 16.55 14.96 15.34
N PRO A 116 16.06 14.69 16.57
CA PRO A 116 14.92 13.81 16.76
C PRO A 116 13.74 14.36 15.96
N ARG A 117 13.23 13.55 15.04
CA ARG A 117 12.04 13.92 14.26
C ARG A 117 10.81 13.74 15.16
N GLU A 118 10.00 14.77 15.24
CA GLU A 118 8.79 14.80 16.08
C GLU A 118 7.61 14.06 15.42
N VAL A 119 7.81 13.44 14.26
CA VAL A 119 6.79 12.75 13.49
C VAL A 119 7.16 11.28 13.27
N ARG A 120 6.14 10.41 13.25
CA ARG A 120 6.27 8.98 12.96
C ARG A 120 5.56 8.66 11.64
N ASP A 121 6.16 7.78 10.85
CA ASP A 121 5.52 7.20 9.66
C ASP A 121 4.31 6.33 10.05
N THR A 122 3.13 6.67 9.52
CA THR A 122 1.87 5.91 9.61
C THR A 122 1.23 5.75 8.22
N SER A 123 2.06 5.74 7.18
CA SER A 123 1.66 5.66 5.78
C SER A 123 0.90 4.39 5.45
N LEU A 124 -0.03 4.50 4.50
CA LEU A 124 -0.69 3.37 3.89
C LEU A 124 0.27 2.71 2.89
N ARG A 125 0.49 1.41 3.05
CA ARG A 125 1.35 0.60 2.19
C ARG A 125 0.56 -0.54 1.58
N VAL A 126 1.03 -1.03 0.44
CA VAL A 126 0.49 -2.25 -0.19
C VAL A 126 0.68 -3.42 0.78
N PRO A 127 -0.36 -4.23 1.04
CA PRO A 127 -0.27 -5.39 1.92
C PRO A 127 0.55 -6.53 1.31
N HIS A 128 1.00 -7.43 2.18
CA HIS A 128 1.79 -8.60 1.80
C HIS A 128 1.13 -9.48 0.74
N GLY A 129 1.87 -9.75 -0.33
CA GLY A 129 1.41 -10.53 -1.48
C GLY A 129 0.51 -9.75 -2.43
N GLY A 130 0.21 -8.48 -2.13
CA GLY A 130 -0.48 -7.57 -3.02
C GLY A 130 0.46 -6.93 -4.05
N GLY A 131 -0.15 -6.39 -5.10
CA GLY A 131 0.55 -5.69 -6.17
C GLY A 131 -0.37 -5.46 -7.35
N GLY A 132 0.01 -4.56 -8.23
CA GLY A 132 -0.79 -4.24 -9.41
C GLY A 132 -0.60 -2.81 -9.86
N ILE A 133 -1.58 -2.30 -10.60
CA ILE A 133 -1.54 -0.95 -11.18
C ILE A 133 -2.59 -0.10 -10.48
N ILE A 134 -2.20 1.09 -10.04
CA ILE A 134 -3.14 2.07 -9.49
C ILE A 134 -4.07 2.55 -10.60
N GLN A 135 -5.33 2.17 -10.53
CA GLN A 135 -6.34 2.53 -11.53
C GLN A 135 -6.95 3.91 -11.28
N ASP A 136 -7.27 4.23 -10.02
CA ASP A 136 -8.00 5.44 -9.64
C ASP A 136 -7.60 5.85 -8.22
N VAL A 137 -7.68 7.16 -7.94
CA VAL A 137 -7.41 7.75 -6.62
C VAL A 137 -8.45 8.84 -6.37
N LYS A 138 -9.10 8.79 -5.20
CA LYS A 138 -10.14 9.76 -4.83
C LYS A 138 -9.72 10.47 -3.55
N VAL A 139 -9.60 11.79 -3.63
CA VAL A 139 -9.23 12.61 -2.50
C VAL A 139 -10.45 13.39 -2.03
N PHE A 140 -10.82 13.19 -0.77
CA PHE A 140 -11.89 13.93 -0.09
C PHE A 140 -11.29 14.84 0.97
N THR A 141 -11.73 16.09 1.00
CA THR A 141 -11.21 17.10 1.93
C THR A 141 -12.34 17.87 2.58
N ARG A 142 -12.20 18.15 3.88
CA ARG A 142 -13.20 18.93 4.61
C ARG A 142 -13.35 20.34 4.06
N GLU A 143 -12.26 20.92 3.56
CA GLU A 143 -12.23 22.28 2.99
C GLU A 143 -13.07 22.41 1.71
N ASN A 144 -13.14 21.34 0.90
CA ASN A 144 -13.97 21.30 -0.31
C ASN A 144 -15.45 21.01 -0.02
N GLY A 145 -15.84 20.85 1.25
CA GLY A 145 -17.22 20.60 1.65
C GLY A 145 -17.65 19.14 1.55
N ASP A 146 -16.71 18.20 1.45
CA ASP A 146 -17.00 16.77 1.44
C ASP A 146 -17.48 16.28 2.82
N GLU A 147 -18.45 15.35 2.84
CA GLU A 147 -18.93 14.73 4.07
C GLU A 147 -17.87 13.74 4.63
N LEU A 148 -17.14 14.18 5.65
CA LEU A 148 -16.14 13.38 6.37
C LEU A 148 -16.54 13.13 7.81
N ALA A 149 -16.16 11.96 8.33
CA ALA A 149 -16.38 11.60 9.73
C ALA A 149 -15.80 12.66 10.70
N PRO A 150 -16.39 12.86 11.89
CA PRO A 150 -15.91 13.84 12.86
C PRO A 150 -14.42 13.63 13.19
N GLY A 151 -13.62 14.70 13.05
CA GLY A 151 -12.18 14.67 13.33
C GLY A 151 -11.30 14.16 12.18
N VAL A 152 -11.88 13.82 11.02
CA VAL A 152 -11.12 13.55 9.78
C VAL A 152 -11.01 14.84 8.97
N ASN A 153 -9.78 15.20 8.59
CA ASN A 153 -9.47 16.39 7.81
C ASN A 153 -9.36 16.09 6.31
N LYS A 154 -8.73 14.96 5.98
CA LYS A 154 -8.51 14.47 4.61
C LYS A 154 -8.65 12.95 4.57
N MET A 155 -9.27 12.44 3.52
CA MET A 155 -9.40 11.01 3.24
C MET A 155 -8.96 10.77 1.80
N VAL A 156 -8.18 9.71 1.58
CA VAL A 156 -7.69 9.26 0.27
C VAL A 156 -7.96 7.79 0.12
#